data_AF-A0A2V9MET2-F1
#
_entry.id   AF-A0A2V9MET2-F1
#
_cell.length_a   1.000
_cell.length_b   1.000
_cell.length_c   1.000
_cell.angle_alpha   90.00
_cell.angle_beta   90.00
_cell.angle_gamma   90.00
#
_symmetry.space_group_name_H-M   'P 1'
#
loop_
_entity.id
_entity.type
_entity.pdbx_description
1 polymer ?
#
loop_
_entity_poly.entity_id
_entity_poly.type
_entity_poly.pdbx_seq_one_letter_code
_entity_poly.pdbx_strand_id
1 'polypeptide(L)'
;GLFIVYKSDLPQVQELEGYRPNVITELYSDDGRIVGSFALEHRIVVSYEQIPKLLRDAIVATEDQHFETHWGVDFFGIARALVKDMIALRKAEGASTLTQQLSRLCFLTPEKSFKRKFQEILFSIQIERYYTKPQIMTLYCNQVYLGHGTYGFEAALKDLKLEEIALLAGLPRNLVYYSPINNPDNARRRRDHVLDRMATENRISPIMAEIGKKAPLTLNVSSRQNTLAPYFAEEIRKYLEQKYGSEAVHEKGLRVYTTLNIEMQQAANEALKKGLEDFDKRHGWRGVNSNILKQKLGTLENYQHEDWKKPPIPGNKMMGLVMSVKPKSALIKFGKYVGQITEQNVAWTGKRSPARIFSPGDLALFKILNVDLQKKQLKVDLEQRPLVQGALVVLESSTGEIKAMIGGYDFEVSKFNRATQAYRQTGSAFKPFVYTMALDQGMSP
;
A
#
# COMPACT_ATOMS: atom_id res chain seq x y z
N GLY A 1 -31.38 11.89 36.56
CA GLY A 1 -30.43 13.01 36.35
C GLY A 1 -29.43 12.71 35.25
N LEU A 2 -28.42 11.88 35.50
CA LEU A 2 -27.33 11.61 34.54
C LEU A 2 -27.72 10.81 33.28
N PHE A 3 -28.80 10.03 33.33
CA PHE A 3 -29.27 9.18 32.22
C PHE A 3 -29.97 9.95 31.08
N ILE A 4 -30.42 11.18 31.34
CA ILE A 4 -31.23 11.97 30.39
C ILE A 4 -30.36 12.91 29.54
N VAL A 5 -29.25 13.41 30.09
CA VAL A 5 -28.36 14.37 29.41
C VAL A 5 -27.56 13.73 28.26
N TYR A 6 -27.35 12.41 28.29
CA TYR A 6 -26.66 11.71 27.19
C TYR A 6 -27.59 11.27 26.06
N LYS A 7 -28.92 11.42 26.18
CA LYS A 7 -29.84 11.01 25.11
C LYS A 7 -29.79 11.95 23.89
N SER A 8 -29.27 13.17 24.06
CA SER A 8 -29.21 14.22 23.03
C SER A 8 -27.94 14.22 22.17
N ASP A 9 -26.86 13.54 22.60
CA ASP A 9 -25.57 13.50 21.89
C ASP A 9 -25.16 12.08 21.42
N LEU A 10 -26.07 11.10 21.51
CA LEU A 10 -25.80 9.74 21.01
C LEU A 10 -26.18 9.71 19.51
N PRO A 11 -25.22 9.60 18.57
CA PRO A 11 -25.56 9.28 17.19
C PRO A 11 -26.44 8.03 17.21
N GLN A 12 -27.56 8.06 16.49
CA GLN A 12 -28.56 7.01 16.58
C GLN A 12 -27.90 5.71 16.10
N VAL A 13 -27.74 4.74 16.99
CA VAL A 13 -27.28 3.37 16.65
C VAL A 13 -28.16 2.73 15.55
N GLN A 14 -29.36 3.28 15.33
CA GLN A 14 -30.27 2.99 14.22
C GLN A 14 -29.73 3.42 12.84
N GLU A 15 -28.88 4.44 12.76
CA GLU A 15 -28.24 4.88 11.52
C GLU A 15 -27.21 3.88 10.97
N LEU A 16 -26.80 2.87 11.77
CA LEU A 16 -25.99 1.77 11.26
C LEU A 16 -26.75 0.92 10.21
N GLU A 17 -28.08 0.97 10.13
CA GLU A 17 -28.87 0.38 9.03
C GLU A 17 -28.78 1.19 7.72
N GLY A 18 -28.61 2.52 7.84
CA GLY A 18 -28.38 3.43 6.71
C GLY A 18 -26.91 3.63 6.36
N TYR A 19 -26.01 3.02 7.13
CA TYR A 19 -24.57 3.13 6.99
C TYR A 19 -24.12 2.55 5.64
N ARG A 20 -23.78 3.45 4.71
CA ARG A 20 -23.10 3.12 3.48
C ARG A 20 -21.61 3.36 3.71
N PRO A 21 -20.79 2.32 3.92
CA PRO A 21 -19.35 2.51 4.05
C PRO A 21 -18.80 3.14 2.78
N ASN A 22 -17.75 3.96 2.93
CA ASN A 22 -17.08 4.63 1.83
C ASN A 22 -16.66 3.59 0.78
N VAL A 23 -17.34 3.57 -0.37
CA VAL A 23 -17.02 2.64 -1.45
C VAL A 23 -15.97 3.30 -2.32
N ILE A 24 -14.94 2.52 -2.71
CA ILE A 24 -13.87 3.01 -3.56
C ILE A 24 -14.42 3.50 -4.90
N THR A 25 -13.97 4.66 -5.36
CA THR A 25 -14.23 5.07 -6.74
C THR A 25 -13.26 4.33 -7.65
N GLU A 26 -13.77 3.68 -8.68
CA GLU A 26 -12.99 2.88 -9.63
C GLU A 26 -12.84 3.64 -10.95
N LEU A 27 -11.61 3.66 -11.48
CA LEU A 27 -11.31 4.23 -12.79
C LEU A 27 -11.16 3.13 -13.81
N TYR A 28 -11.87 3.27 -14.92
CA TYR A 28 -11.89 2.36 -16.04
C TYR A 28 -11.23 3.02 -17.27
N SER A 29 -10.41 2.28 -18.01
CA SER A 29 -9.90 2.66 -19.32
C SER A 29 -10.98 2.69 -20.39
N ASP A 30 -10.62 3.13 -21.59
CA ASP A 30 -11.51 3.18 -22.75
C ASP A 30 -12.02 1.80 -23.20
N ASP A 31 -11.33 0.72 -22.84
CA ASP A 31 -11.75 -0.66 -23.05
C ASP A 31 -12.36 -1.35 -21.80
N GLY A 32 -12.63 -0.59 -20.74
CA GLY A 32 -13.32 -1.08 -19.55
C GLY A 32 -12.48 -1.88 -18.56
N ARG A 33 -11.14 -1.90 -18.69
CA ARG A 33 -10.25 -2.45 -17.64
C ARG A 33 -10.04 -1.44 -16.51
N ILE A 34 -9.86 -1.92 -15.29
CA ILE A 34 -9.58 -1.03 -14.15
C ILE A 34 -8.14 -0.51 -14.25
N VAL A 35 -7.96 0.81 -14.23
CA VAL A 35 -6.67 1.50 -14.31
C VAL A 35 -6.28 2.20 -13.02
N GLY A 36 -7.22 2.32 -12.08
CA GLY A 36 -6.97 2.96 -10.81
C GLY A 36 -8.17 2.99 -9.89
N SER A 37 -7.97 3.57 -8.71
CA SER A 37 -9.03 3.87 -7.75
C SER A 37 -8.74 5.15 -6.96
N PHE A 38 -9.79 5.81 -6.49
CA PHE A 38 -9.72 6.83 -5.43
C PHE A 38 -10.40 6.29 -4.19
N ALA A 39 -9.66 6.30 -3.09
CA ALA A 39 -10.16 5.90 -1.79
C ALA A 39 -9.35 6.63 -0.72
N LEU A 40 -10.04 7.28 0.22
CA LEU A 40 -9.43 7.61 1.52
C LEU A 40 -9.27 6.33 2.36
N GLU A 41 -10.19 5.38 2.16
CA GLU A 41 -10.26 4.09 2.86
C GLU A 41 -10.68 3.00 1.87
N HIS A 42 -9.87 1.96 1.67
CA HIS A 42 -10.22 0.82 0.83
C HIS A 42 -11.17 -0.11 1.59
N ARG A 43 -12.49 0.04 1.38
CA ARG A 43 -13.53 -0.85 1.91
C ARG A 43 -14.28 -1.54 0.77
N ILE A 44 -14.38 -2.86 0.85
CA ILE A 44 -15.30 -3.66 0.04
C ILE A 44 -16.24 -4.35 1.01
N VAL A 45 -17.54 -4.10 0.84
CA VAL A 45 -18.57 -4.62 1.75
C VAL A 45 -18.84 -6.08 1.45
N VAL A 46 -18.68 -6.93 2.45
CA VAL A 46 -19.07 -8.34 2.37
C VAL A 46 -20.28 -8.63 3.23
N SER A 47 -21.16 -9.47 2.69
CA SER A 47 -22.27 -10.09 3.43
C SER A 47 -21.76 -11.16 4.40
N TYR A 48 -22.57 -11.52 5.40
CA TYR A 48 -22.19 -12.53 6.39
C TYR A 48 -21.84 -13.88 5.76
N GLU A 49 -22.56 -14.25 4.69
CA GLU A 49 -22.42 -15.49 3.94
C GLU A 49 -21.11 -15.55 3.17
N GLN A 50 -20.60 -14.40 2.73
CA GLN A 50 -19.32 -14.29 2.02
C GLN A 50 -18.11 -14.35 2.96
N ILE A 51 -18.31 -14.16 4.28
CA ILE A 51 -17.23 -14.29 5.26
C ILE A 51 -16.96 -15.80 5.49
N PRO A 52 -15.71 -16.28 5.30
CA PRO A 52 -15.37 -17.68 5.58
C PRO A 52 -15.66 -18.05 7.03
N LYS A 53 -16.27 -19.21 7.26
CA LYS A 53 -16.57 -19.70 8.61
C LYS A 53 -15.33 -19.76 9.49
N LEU A 54 -14.22 -20.26 8.96
CA LEU A 54 -12.93 -20.31 9.67
C LEU A 54 -12.46 -18.93 10.15
N LEU A 55 -12.72 -17.88 9.38
CA LEU A 55 -12.33 -16.52 9.77
C LEU A 55 -13.19 -16.00 10.92
N ARG A 56 -14.51 -16.24 10.88
CA ARG A 56 -15.39 -15.91 12.02
C ARG A 56 -14.94 -16.65 13.27
N ASP A 57 -14.67 -17.94 13.15
CA ASP A 57 -14.18 -18.77 14.26
C ASP A 57 -12.84 -18.28 14.82
N ALA A 58 -11.92 -17.83 13.95
CA ALA A 58 -10.63 -17.28 14.35
C ALA A 58 -10.75 -15.97 15.13
N ILE A 59 -11.62 -15.06 14.67
CA ILE A 59 -11.89 -13.77 15.33
C ILE A 59 -12.52 -14.02 16.70
N VAL A 60 -13.57 -14.84 16.78
CA VAL A 60 -14.25 -15.18 18.04
C VAL A 60 -13.27 -15.84 19.03
N ALA A 61 -12.51 -16.85 18.61
CA ALA A 61 -11.57 -17.54 19.51
C ALA A 61 -10.47 -16.62 20.07
N THR A 62 -10.10 -15.58 19.32
CA THR A 62 -8.99 -14.69 19.67
C THR A 62 -9.44 -13.46 20.43
N GLU A 63 -10.50 -12.80 19.96
CA GLU A 63 -10.93 -11.49 20.45
C GLU A 63 -12.09 -11.59 21.45
N ASP A 64 -12.96 -12.59 21.34
CA ASP A 64 -14.17 -12.69 22.17
C ASP A 64 -14.77 -14.10 22.24
N GLN A 65 -14.26 -14.95 23.15
CA GLN A 65 -14.67 -16.37 23.25
C GLN A 65 -16.17 -16.56 23.51
N HIS A 66 -16.77 -15.65 24.28
CA HIS A 66 -18.16 -15.74 24.73
C HIS A 66 -19.08 -14.87 23.87
N PHE A 67 -18.62 -14.47 22.69
CA PHE A 67 -19.32 -13.55 21.80
C PHE A 67 -20.79 -13.90 21.63
N GLU A 68 -21.12 -15.18 21.44
CA GLU A 68 -22.50 -15.62 21.21
C GLU A 68 -23.39 -15.60 22.47
N THR A 69 -22.79 -15.56 23.66
CA THR A 69 -23.52 -15.75 24.93
C THR A 69 -23.72 -14.49 25.75
N HIS A 70 -22.89 -13.45 25.54
CA HIS A 70 -22.99 -12.21 26.31
C HIS A 70 -23.82 -11.15 25.58
N TRP A 71 -24.28 -10.13 26.30
CA TRP A 71 -25.09 -9.04 25.74
C TRP A 71 -24.25 -7.75 25.59
N GLY A 72 -23.28 -7.76 24.67
CA GLY A 72 -22.34 -6.64 24.44
C GLY A 72 -21.19 -6.49 25.44
N VAL A 73 -21.29 -7.03 26.66
CA VAL A 73 -20.20 -7.04 27.67
C VAL A 73 -20.13 -8.40 28.36
N ASP A 74 -18.94 -8.99 28.43
CA ASP A 74 -18.69 -10.23 29.16
C ASP A 74 -18.40 -9.95 30.65
N PHE A 75 -19.46 -9.74 31.44
CA PHE A 75 -19.34 -9.47 32.88
C PHE A 75 -18.68 -10.63 33.65
N PHE A 76 -19.00 -11.88 33.27
CA PHE A 76 -18.41 -13.06 33.91
C PHE A 76 -16.94 -13.22 33.55
N GLY A 77 -16.56 -12.94 32.29
CA GLY A 77 -15.17 -12.89 31.85
C GLY A 77 -14.36 -11.80 32.55
N ILE A 78 -14.93 -10.60 32.74
CA ILE A 78 -14.30 -9.52 33.51
C ILE A 78 -14.07 -9.94 34.96
N ALA A 79 -15.09 -10.48 35.63
CA ALA A 79 -14.98 -10.94 37.02
C ALA A 79 -13.92 -12.05 37.17
N ARG A 80 -13.91 -13.02 36.24
CA ARG A 80 -12.93 -14.11 36.20
C ARG A 80 -11.50 -13.60 35.96
N ALA A 81 -11.34 -12.62 35.07
CA ALA A 81 -10.05 -11.99 34.78
C ALA A 81 -9.51 -11.24 36.00
N LEU A 82 -10.36 -10.46 36.70
CA LEU A 82 -9.98 -9.74 37.92
C LEU A 82 -9.48 -10.67 39.02
N VAL A 83 -10.19 -11.79 39.26
CA VAL A 83 -9.77 -12.80 40.25
C VAL A 83 -8.42 -13.40 39.85
N LYS A 84 -8.23 -13.75 38.57
CA LYS A 84 -6.98 -14.32 38.07
C LYS A 84 -5.81 -13.32 38.15
N ASP A 85 -6.05 -12.05 37.87
CA ASP A 85 -5.04 -10.99 37.92
C ASP A 85 -4.59 -10.66 39.33
N MET A 86 -5.52 -10.67 40.29
CA MET A 86 -5.21 -10.54 41.72
C MET A 86 -4.31 -11.68 42.21
N ILE A 87 -4.53 -12.90 41.71
CA ILE A 87 -3.70 -14.07 42.05
C ILE A 87 -2.35 -14.01 41.33
N ALA A 88 -2.29 -13.50 40.10
CA ALA A 88 -1.09 -13.52 39.26
C ALA A 88 -0.21 -12.25 39.36
N LEU A 89 -0.62 -11.21 40.11
CA LEU A 89 0.07 -9.91 40.23
C LEU A 89 0.43 -9.27 38.87
N ARG A 90 -0.35 -9.58 37.82
CA ARG A 90 -0.18 -9.07 36.46
C ARG A 90 -1.48 -8.41 36.01
N LYS A 91 -1.35 -7.31 35.27
CA LYS A 91 -2.47 -6.58 34.68
C LYS A 91 -2.93 -7.30 33.42
N ALA A 92 -4.18 -7.79 33.34
CA ALA A 92 -4.67 -8.41 32.11
C ALA A 92 -4.82 -7.38 30.98
N GLU A 93 -4.24 -7.74 29.84
CA GLU A 93 -4.64 -7.21 28.54
C GLU A 93 -5.70 -8.16 27.95
N GLY A 94 -6.95 -7.71 27.76
CA GLY A 94 -7.92 -8.49 26.97
C GLY A 94 -9.40 -8.43 27.35
N ALA A 95 -9.84 -7.59 28.30
CA ALA A 95 -11.23 -7.61 28.78
C ALA A 95 -12.29 -6.93 27.88
N SER A 96 -12.01 -6.66 26.59
CA SER A 96 -12.94 -5.96 25.71
C SER A 96 -13.60 -6.90 24.70
N THR A 97 -14.93 -6.92 24.66
CA THR A 97 -15.73 -7.73 23.72
C THR A 97 -15.68 -7.19 22.29
N LEU A 98 -16.00 -8.03 21.32
CA LEU A 98 -16.07 -7.67 19.89
C LEU A 98 -16.99 -6.46 19.68
N THR A 99 -18.15 -6.45 20.34
CA THR A 99 -19.12 -5.36 20.27
C THR A 99 -18.58 -4.05 20.87
N GLN A 100 -17.78 -4.12 21.95
CA GLN A 100 -17.08 -2.95 22.47
C GLN A 100 -16.02 -2.43 21.49
N GLN A 101 -15.32 -3.32 20.79
CA GLN A 101 -14.37 -2.93 19.75
C GLN A 101 -15.09 -2.25 18.58
N LEU A 102 -16.21 -2.81 18.12
CA LEU A 102 -17.05 -2.21 17.08
C LEU A 102 -17.55 -0.82 17.49
N SER A 103 -18.08 -0.69 18.71
CA SER A 103 -18.50 0.61 19.25
C SER A 103 -17.39 1.66 19.21
N ARG A 104 -16.17 1.26 19.60
CA ARG A 104 -14.99 2.14 19.55
C ARG A 104 -14.65 2.56 18.11
N LEU A 105 -14.76 1.63 17.16
CA LEU A 105 -14.45 1.88 15.75
C LEU A 105 -15.47 2.80 15.06
N CYS A 106 -16.74 2.77 15.48
CA CYS A 106 -17.80 3.52 14.82
C CYS A 106 -18.08 4.89 15.45
N PHE A 107 -17.98 5.03 16.79
CA PHE A 107 -18.59 6.17 17.49
C PHE A 107 -17.65 6.97 18.40
N LEU A 108 -16.42 6.51 18.63
CA LEU A 108 -15.58 7.07 19.69
C LEU A 108 -14.22 7.51 19.17
N THR A 109 -13.66 8.54 19.81
CA THR A 109 -12.32 9.03 19.50
C THR A 109 -11.23 8.07 20.00
N PRO A 110 -9.99 8.12 19.46
CA PRO A 110 -8.91 7.22 19.84
C PRO A 110 -8.38 7.40 21.29
N GLU A 111 -8.73 8.48 21.99
CA GLU A 111 -8.12 8.88 23.26
C GLU A 111 -8.45 7.96 24.44
N LYS A 112 -7.46 7.34 25.06
CA LYS A 112 -7.69 6.42 26.19
C LYS A 112 -8.12 7.15 27.47
N SER A 113 -9.44 7.21 27.73
CA SER A 113 -10.00 7.73 28.98
C SER A 113 -11.04 6.78 29.60
N PHE A 114 -11.24 6.87 30.93
CA PHE A 114 -12.29 6.13 31.64
C PHE A 114 -13.69 6.51 31.15
N LYS A 115 -13.91 7.80 30.86
CA LYS A 115 -15.17 8.30 30.28
C LYS A 115 -15.46 7.60 28.95
N ARG A 116 -14.47 7.54 28.05
CA ARG A 116 -14.60 6.82 26.77
C ARG A 116 -14.89 5.34 26.98
N LYS A 117 -14.22 4.68 27.95
CA LYS A 117 -14.46 3.25 28.22
C LYS A 117 -15.88 2.98 28.73
N PHE A 118 -16.45 3.89 29.52
CA PHE A 118 -17.85 3.81 29.93
C PHE A 118 -18.80 4.00 28.74
N GLN A 119 -18.48 4.92 27.81
CA GLN A 119 -19.24 5.09 26.58
C GLN A 119 -19.19 3.84 25.69
N GLU A 120 -18.03 3.18 25.54
CA GLU A 120 -17.90 1.90 24.80
C GLU A 120 -18.89 0.84 25.32
N ILE A 121 -19.01 0.72 26.65
CA ILE A 121 -19.93 -0.23 27.30
C ILE A 121 -21.39 0.12 27.01
N LEU A 122 -21.77 1.39 27.14
CA LEU A 122 -23.14 1.80 26.88
C LEU A 122 -23.54 1.59 25.42
N PHE A 123 -22.66 1.97 24.49
CA PHE A 123 -22.88 1.77 23.07
C PHE A 123 -22.88 0.28 22.69
N SER A 124 -22.04 -0.56 23.29
CA SER A 124 -22.05 -2.00 22.99
C SER A 124 -23.38 -2.66 23.39
N ILE A 125 -23.95 -2.29 24.53
CA ILE A 125 -25.28 -2.75 24.95
C ILE A 125 -26.35 -2.26 23.98
N GLN A 126 -26.26 -1.01 23.50
CA GLN A 126 -27.21 -0.50 22.51
C GLN A 126 -27.11 -1.22 21.17
N ILE A 127 -25.90 -1.44 20.65
CA ILE A 127 -25.68 -2.20 19.41
C ILE A 127 -26.33 -3.58 19.51
N GLU A 128 -26.13 -4.29 20.62
CA GLU A 128 -26.68 -5.65 20.79
C GLU A 128 -28.18 -5.70 21.09
N ARG A 129 -28.81 -4.55 21.33
CA ARG A 129 -30.26 -4.45 21.39
C ARG A 129 -30.88 -4.34 19.99
N TYR A 130 -30.16 -3.77 19.04
CA TYR A 130 -30.65 -3.50 17.67
C TYR A 130 -30.13 -4.49 16.62
N TYR A 131 -28.95 -5.08 16.83
CA TYR A 131 -28.29 -5.96 15.87
C TYR A 131 -28.10 -7.37 16.42
N THR A 132 -28.34 -8.36 15.56
CA THR A 132 -28.04 -9.77 15.83
C THR A 132 -26.54 -10.05 15.78
N LYS A 133 -26.08 -11.15 16.41
CA LYS A 133 -24.66 -11.55 16.38
C LYS A 133 -24.06 -11.65 14.97
N PRO A 134 -24.76 -12.24 13.98
CA PRO A 134 -24.28 -12.22 12.59
C PRO A 134 -24.12 -10.81 12.01
N GLN A 135 -25.06 -9.89 12.29
CA GLN A 135 -24.95 -8.51 11.84
C GLN A 135 -23.77 -7.78 12.51
N ILE A 136 -23.58 -7.95 13.82
CA ILE A 136 -22.44 -7.37 14.54
C ILE A 136 -21.12 -7.89 13.99
N MET A 137 -21.02 -9.20 13.75
CA MET A 137 -19.84 -9.82 13.13
C MET A 137 -19.59 -9.25 11.73
N THR A 138 -20.64 -9.06 10.94
CA THR A 138 -20.55 -8.49 9.58
C THR A 138 -20.07 -7.04 9.63
N LEU A 139 -20.65 -6.22 10.52
CA LEU A 139 -20.23 -4.84 10.72
C LEU A 139 -18.77 -4.75 11.18
N TYR A 140 -18.37 -5.59 12.14
CA TYR A 140 -16.99 -5.66 12.61
C TYR A 140 -16.02 -6.04 11.49
N CYS A 141 -16.33 -7.10 10.73
CA CYS A 141 -15.48 -7.60 9.65
C CYS A 141 -15.34 -6.63 8.48
N ASN A 142 -16.27 -5.69 8.31
CA ASN A 142 -16.19 -4.64 7.29
C ASN A 142 -15.54 -3.34 7.82
N GLN A 143 -15.61 -3.09 9.12
CA GLN A 143 -15.12 -1.84 9.75
C GLN A 143 -13.67 -1.93 10.22
N VAL A 144 -13.17 -3.12 10.54
CA VAL A 144 -11.84 -3.27 11.12
C VAL A 144 -10.74 -2.77 10.19
N TYR A 145 -9.88 -1.88 10.66
CA TYR A 145 -8.72 -1.43 9.91
C TYR A 145 -7.65 -2.52 9.89
N LEU A 146 -7.13 -2.86 8.70
CA LEU A 146 -6.09 -3.90 8.52
C LEU A 146 -4.73 -3.32 8.10
N GLY A 147 -4.60 -2.00 8.04
CA GLY A 147 -3.35 -1.30 7.73
C GLY A 147 -3.23 -0.87 6.27
N HIS A 148 -2.30 0.04 5.96
CA HIS A 148 -2.06 0.53 4.59
C HIS A 148 -3.31 1.03 3.85
N GLY A 149 -4.23 1.66 4.58
CA GLY A 149 -5.49 2.17 4.00
C GLY A 149 -6.52 1.08 3.69
N THR A 150 -6.29 -0.19 4.04
CA THR A 150 -7.26 -1.27 3.85
C THR A 150 -8.12 -1.48 5.09
N TYR A 151 -9.43 -1.63 4.86
CA TYR A 151 -10.43 -1.83 5.88
C TYR A 151 -11.31 -3.01 5.49
N GLY A 152 -11.63 -3.81 6.50
CA GLY A 152 -12.37 -5.05 6.37
C GLY A 152 -11.52 -6.19 5.82
N PHE A 153 -11.96 -7.43 6.09
CA PHE A 153 -11.22 -8.64 5.73
C PHE A 153 -11.27 -8.98 4.23
N GLU A 154 -12.14 -8.32 3.44
CA GLU A 154 -12.41 -8.66 2.03
C GLU A 154 -11.17 -8.70 1.13
N ALA A 155 -10.22 -7.76 1.32
CA ALA A 155 -9.00 -7.71 0.50
C ALA A 155 -8.20 -9.02 0.50
N ALA A 156 -8.52 -9.93 1.43
CA ALA A 156 -7.91 -11.23 1.57
C ALA A 156 -8.85 -12.43 1.30
N LEU A 157 -10.18 -12.32 1.17
CA LEU A 157 -11.11 -13.46 1.41
C LEU A 157 -11.17 -14.59 0.38
N LYS A 158 -10.55 -14.49 -0.80
CA LYS A 158 -10.58 -15.58 -1.79
C LYS A 158 -9.43 -16.56 -1.54
N ASP A 159 -9.77 -17.83 -1.28
CA ASP A 159 -8.86 -18.96 -1.13
C ASP A 159 -7.80 -18.82 -0.03
N LEU A 160 -8.15 -18.23 1.11
CA LEU A 160 -7.24 -18.14 2.24
C LEU A 160 -6.98 -19.47 2.89
N LYS A 161 -5.70 -19.73 3.15
CA LYS A 161 -5.27 -20.85 3.98
C LYS A 161 -5.46 -20.52 5.46
N LEU A 162 -5.48 -21.57 6.29
CA LEU A 162 -5.68 -21.46 7.74
C LEU A 162 -4.67 -20.50 8.39
N GLU A 163 -3.40 -20.56 7.99
CA GLU A 163 -2.34 -19.69 8.50
C GLU A 163 -2.52 -18.21 8.13
N GLU A 164 -3.13 -17.92 6.98
CA GLU A 164 -3.41 -16.55 6.53
C GLU A 164 -4.63 -16.00 7.26
N ILE A 165 -5.67 -16.83 7.46
CA ILE A 165 -6.84 -16.51 8.30
C ILE A 165 -6.40 -16.16 9.71
N ALA A 166 -5.56 -17.00 10.32
CA ALA A 166 -5.07 -16.79 11.68
C ALA A 166 -4.20 -15.53 11.79
N LEU A 167 -3.40 -15.23 10.75
CA LEU A 167 -2.63 -14.00 10.69
C LEU A 167 -3.55 -12.78 10.67
N LEU A 168 -4.53 -12.76 9.77
CA LEU A 168 -5.47 -11.65 9.60
C LEU A 168 -6.30 -11.41 10.87
N ALA A 169 -6.87 -12.45 11.46
CA ALA A 169 -7.65 -12.35 12.70
C ALA A 169 -6.83 -11.81 13.88
N GLY A 170 -5.49 -11.98 13.84
CA GLY A 170 -4.58 -11.48 14.88
C GLY A 170 -4.17 -10.02 14.75
N LEU A 171 -4.32 -9.40 13.55
CA LEU A 171 -3.88 -8.04 13.25
C LEU A 171 -4.59 -6.91 14.02
N PRO A 172 -5.92 -6.95 14.24
CA PRO A 172 -6.68 -5.83 14.81
C PRO A 172 -6.16 -5.33 16.16
N ARG A 173 -5.57 -6.21 16.98
CA ARG A 173 -5.03 -5.87 18.31
C ARG A 173 -3.95 -4.79 18.26
N ASN A 174 -3.04 -4.85 17.30
CA ASN A 174 -2.01 -3.82 17.07
C ASN A 174 -1.39 -3.96 15.67
N LEU A 175 -1.88 -3.15 14.74
CA LEU A 175 -1.54 -3.21 13.32
C LEU A 175 -0.08 -2.87 13.02
N VAL A 176 0.51 -1.95 13.77
CA VAL A 176 1.90 -1.54 13.57
C VAL A 176 2.85 -2.62 14.09
N TYR A 177 2.57 -3.10 15.31
CA TYR A 177 3.43 -4.08 15.99
C TYR A 177 3.34 -5.48 15.37
N TYR A 178 2.15 -5.89 14.92
CA TYR A 178 1.92 -7.18 14.26
C TYR A 178 1.90 -7.10 12.73
N SER A 179 2.34 -5.99 12.14
CA SER A 179 2.45 -5.86 10.68
C SER A 179 3.39 -6.94 10.12
N PRO A 180 2.92 -7.81 9.21
CA PRO A 180 3.79 -8.82 8.61
C PRO A 180 4.83 -8.24 7.66
N ILE A 181 4.62 -6.99 7.19
CA ILE A 181 5.55 -6.27 6.31
C ILE A 181 6.68 -5.65 7.14
N ASN A 182 6.34 -4.98 8.23
CA ASN A 182 7.32 -4.25 9.04
C ASN A 182 7.97 -5.13 10.13
N ASN A 183 7.21 -6.08 10.69
CA ASN A 183 7.58 -6.89 11.86
C ASN A 183 7.18 -8.37 11.68
N PRO A 184 7.81 -9.11 10.74
CA PRO A 184 7.39 -10.46 10.36
C PRO A 184 7.43 -11.47 11.51
N ASP A 185 8.40 -11.35 12.42
CA ASP A 185 8.53 -12.27 13.57
C ASP A 185 7.39 -12.08 14.58
N ASN A 186 6.98 -10.84 14.83
CA ASN A 186 5.85 -10.55 15.72
C ASN A 186 4.53 -11.00 15.09
N ALA A 187 4.37 -10.78 13.78
CA ALA A 187 3.24 -11.27 13.01
C ALA A 187 3.12 -12.80 13.09
N ARG A 188 4.24 -13.53 12.95
CA ARG A 188 4.29 -14.99 13.10
C ARG A 188 3.85 -15.45 14.49
N ARG A 189 4.42 -14.87 15.56
CA ARG A 189 4.02 -15.19 16.94
C ARG A 189 2.54 -14.93 17.19
N ARG A 190 2.00 -13.84 16.63
CA ARG A 190 0.58 -13.50 16.77
C ARG A 190 -0.31 -14.48 16.03
N ARG A 191 0.03 -14.85 14.80
CA ARG A 191 -0.65 -15.91 14.04
C ARG A 191 -0.65 -17.23 14.82
N ASP A 192 0.49 -17.63 15.36
CA ASP A 192 0.63 -18.90 16.07
C ASP A 192 -0.24 -18.91 17.33
N HIS A 193 -0.28 -17.79 18.06
CA HIS A 193 -1.21 -17.60 19.18
C HIS A 193 -2.68 -17.73 18.76
N VAL A 194 -3.08 -17.16 17.61
CA VAL A 194 -4.46 -17.33 17.10
C VAL A 194 -4.76 -18.80 16.82
N LEU A 195 -3.84 -19.53 16.20
CA LEU A 195 -4.00 -20.97 15.93
C LEU A 195 -4.15 -21.78 17.23
N ASP A 196 -3.34 -21.49 18.26
CA ASP A 196 -3.45 -22.12 19.58
C ASP A 196 -4.82 -21.89 20.23
N ARG A 197 -5.34 -20.68 20.10
CA ARG A 197 -6.66 -20.31 20.63
C ARG A 197 -7.76 -21.05 19.88
N MET A 198 -7.71 -21.09 18.56
CA MET A 198 -8.67 -21.84 17.76
C MET A 198 -8.68 -23.34 18.10
N ALA A 199 -7.51 -23.93 18.37
CA ALA A 199 -7.42 -25.34 18.79
C ALA A 199 -7.98 -25.57 20.19
N THR A 200 -7.67 -24.67 21.14
CA THR A 200 -8.17 -24.75 22.53
C THR A 200 -9.69 -24.64 22.59
N GLU A 201 -10.29 -23.83 21.72
CA GLU A 201 -11.74 -23.66 21.59
C GLU A 201 -12.40 -24.71 20.67
N ASN A 202 -11.68 -25.77 20.29
CA ASN A 202 -12.14 -26.85 19.42
C ASN A 202 -12.68 -26.40 18.04
N ARG A 203 -12.20 -25.24 17.53
CA ARG A 203 -12.57 -24.73 16.19
C ARG A 203 -11.75 -25.39 15.08
N ILE A 204 -10.55 -25.86 15.41
CA ILE A 204 -9.67 -26.65 14.55
C ILE A 204 -9.04 -27.78 15.37
N SER A 205 -8.53 -28.82 14.70
CA SER A 205 -7.78 -29.86 15.39
C SER A 205 -6.39 -29.35 15.82
N PRO A 206 -5.81 -29.88 16.92
CA PRO A 206 -4.44 -29.55 17.32
C PRO A 206 -3.41 -29.81 16.21
N ILE A 207 -3.64 -30.84 15.39
CA ILE A 207 -2.78 -31.18 14.25
C ILE A 207 -2.82 -30.07 13.18
N MET A 208 -4.00 -29.55 12.86
CA MET A 208 -4.14 -28.44 11.91
C MET A 208 -3.46 -27.17 12.41
N ALA A 209 -3.54 -26.89 13.72
CA ALA A 209 -2.84 -25.75 14.32
C ALA A 209 -1.31 -25.88 14.15
N GLU A 210 -0.74 -27.05 14.43
CA GLU A 210 0.70 -27.30 14.26
C GLU A 210 1.15 -27.19 12.79
N ILE A 211 0.33 -27.66 11.84
CA ILE A 211 0.60 -27.49 10.41
C ILE A 211 0.61 -26.00 10.04
N GLY A 212 -0.39 -25.24 10.47
CA GLY A 212 -0.50 -23.80 10.20
C GLY A 212 0.66 -22.98 10.79
N LYS A 213 1.16 -23.36 11.97
CA LYS A 213 2.35 -22.72 12.57
C LYS A 213 3.62 -22.96 11.76
N LYS A 214 3.77 -24.15 11.17
CA LYS A 214 4.93 -24.51 10.33
C LYS A 214 4.86 -23.88 8.93
N ALA A 215 3.68 -23.43 8.49
CA ALA A 215 3.53 -22.79 7.19
C ALA A 215 4.36 -21.48 7.08
N PRO A 216 4.95 -21.19 5.91
CA PRO A 216 5.69 -19.95 5.69
C PRO A 216 4.76 -18.72 5.75
N LEU A 217 5.32 -17.56 6.07
CA LEU A 217 4.60 -16.29 6.02
C LEU A 217 4.62 -15.78 4.57
N THR A 218 3.72 -16.28 3.72
CA THR A 218 3.55 -15.79 2.35
C THR A 218 2.70 -14.53 2.37
N LEU A 219 3.26 -13.41 1.91
CA LEU A 219 2.53 -12.14 1.78
C LEU A 219 2.28 -11.86 0.30
N ASN A 220 1.00 -11.90 -0.09
CA ASN A 220 0.59 -11.46 -1.42
C ASN A 220 0.15 -9.98 -1.34
N VAL A 221 1.14 -9.07 -1.31
CA VAL A 221 0.87 -7.63 -1.22
C VAL A 221 0.47 -7.12 -2.61
N SER A 222 -0.83 -7.11 -2.89
CA SER A 222 -1.36 -6.47 -4.09
C SER A 222 -1.46 -4.96 -3.88
N SER A 223 -0.50 -4.18 -4.36
CA SER A 223 -0.61 -2.72 -4.38
C SER A 223 -1.45 -2.28 -5.59
N ARG A 224 -2.76 -2.07 -5.40
CA ARG A 224 -3.61 -1.38 -6.41
C ARG A 224 -3.37 0.13 -6.37
N GLN A 225 -2.13 0.57 -6.52
CA GLN A 225 -1.80 1.98 -6.73
C GLN A 225 -2.14 2.37 -8.18
N ASN A 226 -2.42 3.65 -8.43
CA ASN A 226 -2.60 4.21 -9.78
C ASN A 226 -1.26 4.27 -10.54
N THR A 227 -0.51 3.17 -10.55
CA THR A 227 0.91 3.11 -10.97
C THR A 227 1.08 3.34 -12.46
N LEU A 228 0.09 2.95 -13.27
CA LEU A 228 0.19 3.03 -14.72
C LEU A 228 0.09 4.49 -15.21
N ALA A 229 -0.85 5.26 -14.67
CA ALA A 229 -1.16 6.60 -15.15
C ALA A 229 -1.40 7.58 -13.99
N PRO A 230 -0.45 7.77 -13.08
CA PRO A 230 -0.69 8.53 -11.84
C PRO A 230 -1.01 10.01 -12.10
N TYR A 231 -0.36 10.63 -13.09
CA TYR A 231 -0.65 12.01 -13.49
C TYR A 231 -2.05 12.15 -14.09
N PHE A 232 -2.45 11.22 -14.96
CA PHE A 232 -3.79 11.20 -15.54
C PHE A 232 -4.86 11.01 -14.46
N ALA A 233 -4.68 10.02 -13.57
CA ALA A 233 -5.58 9.78 -12.46
C ALA A 233 -5.70 11.01 -11.57
N GLU A 234 -4.61 11.72 -11.30
CA GLU A 234 -4.65 12.95 -10.51
C GLU A 234 -5.45 14.08 -11.20
N GLU A 235 -5.37 14.22 -12.53
CA GLU A 235 -6.23 15.17 -13.26
C GLU A 235 -7.71 14.76 -13.23
N ILE A 236 -8.02 13.46 -13.36
CA ILE A 236 -9.38 12.95 -13.19
C ILE A 236 -9.89 13.22 -11.77
N ARG A 237 -9.07 13.00 -10.74
CA ARG A 237 -9.44 13.29 -9.34
C ARG A 237 -9.83 14.75 -9.17
N LYS A 238 -8.99 15.68 -9.62
CA LYS A 238 -9.27 17.13 -9.56
C LYS A 238 -10.57 17.50 -10.28
N TYR A 239 -10.76 16.96 -11.49
CA TYR A 239 -11.97 17.19 -12.28
C TYR A 239 -13.23 16.71 -11.55
N LEU A 240 -13.20 15.49 -11.01
CA LEU A 240 -14.34 14.91 -10.30
C LEU A 240 -14.63 15.66 -9.00
N GLU A 241 -13.61 16.05 -8.25
CA GLU A 241 -13.79 16.81 -7.01
C GLU A 241 -14.40 18.18 -7.28
N GLN A 242 -13.96 18.86 -8.35
CA GLN A 242 -14.54 20.12 -8.77
C GLN A 242 -16.02 19.97 -9.18
N LYS A 243 -16.38 18.86 -9.82
CA LYS A 243 -17.72 18.65 -10.38
C LYS A 243 -18.73 18.04 -9.40
N TYR A 244 -18.29 17.12 -8.55
CA TYR A 244 -19.14 16.30 -7.69
C TYR A 244 -18.85 16.48 -6.19
N GLY A 245 -17.78 17.19 -5.83
CA GLY A 245 -17.33 17.35 -4.45
C GLY A 245 -16.47 16.19 -3.96
N SER A 246 -15.61 16.46 -2.96
CA SER A 246 -14.64 15.49 -2.44
C SER A 246 -15.32 14.25 -1.82
N GLU A 247 -16.40 14.44 -1.07
CA GLU A 247 -17.19 13.35 -0.48
C GLU A 247 -17.69 12.37 -1.56
N ALA A 248 -18.21 12.87 -2.69
CA ALA A 248 -18.68 12.00 -3.76
C ALA A 248 -17.56 11.17 -4.38
N VAL A 249 -16.37 11.76 -4.56
CA VAL A 249 -15.22 11.08 -5.17
C VAL A 249 -14.62 10.02 -4.26
N HIS A 250 -14.56 10.25 -2.96
CA HIS A 250 -13.86 9.35 -2.04
C HIS A 250 -14.78 8.39 -1.28
N GLU A 251 -16.10 8.65 -1.25
CA GLU A 251 -17.02 7.91 -0.36
C GLU A 251 -18.21 7.27 -1.10
N LYS A 252 -18.61 7.79 -2.27
CA LYS A 252 -19.85 7.35 -2.96
C LYS A 252 -19.65 6.24 -4.00
N GLY A 253 -18.43 5.70 -4.16
CA GLY A 253 -18.16 4.54 -5.01
C GLY A 253 -18.47 4.75 -6.49
N LEU A 254 -17.96 5.84 -7.08
CA LEU A 254 -18.23 6.16 -8.47
C LEU A 254 -17.56 5.13 -9.40
N ARG A 255 -18.21 4.82 -10.52
CA ARG A 255 -17.58 4.13 -11.65
C ARG A 255 -17.24 5.16 -12.72
N VAL A 256 -15.96 5.42 -12.91
CA VAL A 256 -15.46 6.48 -13.77
C VAL A 256 -14.87 5.87 -15.03
N TYR A 257 -15.58 5.96 -16.14
CA TYR A 257 -15.08 5.56 -17.45
C TYR A 257 -14.28 6.71 -18.06
N THR A 258 -13.02 6.44 -18.38
CA THR A 258 -12.06 7.43 -18.86
C THR A 258 -11.68 7.17 -20.31
N THR A 259 -10.99 8.12 -20.92
CA THR A 259 -10.45 8.01 -22.28
C THR A 259 -9.09 7.32 -22.33
N LEU A 260 -8.53 6.93 -21.18
CA LEU A 260 -7.19 6.38 -21.08
C LEU A 260 -7.12 5.04 -21.81
N ASN A 261 -6.18 4.93 -22.74
CA ASN A 261 -5.84 3.66 -23.38
C ASN A 261 -4.61 3.06 -22.70
N ILE A 262 -4.75 1.84 -22.18
CA ILE A 262 -3.70 1.19 -21.36
C ILE A 262 -2.43 0.95 -22.18
N GLU A 263 -2.56 0.43 -23.39
CA GLU A 263 -1.44 0.10 -24.27
C GLU A 263 -0.67 1.36 -24.67
N MET A 264 -1.38 2.42 -25.05
CA MET A 264 -0.76 3.72 -25.37
C MET A 264 -0.08 4.33 -24.15
N GLN A 265 -0.68 4.23 -22.96
CA GLN A 265 -0.07 4.74 -21.73
C GLN A 265 1.21 3.97 -21.37
N GLN A 266 1.21 2.63 -21.50
CA GLN A 266 2.40 1.81 -21.28
C GLN A 266 3.53 2.19 -22.25
N ALA A 267 3.22 2.28 -23.54
CA ALA A 267 4.17 2.67 -24.56
C ALA A 267 4.72 4.08 -24.32
N ALA A 268 3.85 5.03 -23.94
CA ALA A 268 4.24 6.38 -23.60
C ALA A 268 5.17 6.42 -22.37
N ASN A 269 4.88 5.63 -21.33
CA ASN A 269 5.70 5.55 -20.12
C ASN A 269 7.10 5.05 -20.45
N GLU A 270 7.19 3.99 -21.26
CA GLU A 270 8.47 3.44 -21.70
C GLU A 270 9.24 4.43 -22.57
N ALA A 271 8.58 5.05 -23.56
CA ALA A 271 9.19 6.00 -24.48
C ALA A 271 9.76 7.22 -23.75
N LEU A 272 8.97 7.84 -22.86
CA LEU A 272 9.42 9.01 -22.11
C LEU A 272 10.59 8.64 -21.18
N LYS A 273 10.45 7.54 -20.44
CA LYS A 273 11.46 7.09 -19.49
C LYS A 273 12.78 6.78 -20.20
N LYS A 274 12.74 5.99 -21.26
CA LYS A 274 13.90 5.65 -22.08
C LYS A 274 14.51 6.90 -22.70
N GLY A 275 13.70 7.80 -23.28
CA GLY A 275 14.17 9.04 -23.89
C GLY A 275 14.92 9.95 -22.90
N LEU A 276 14.41 10.10 -21.68
CA LEU A 276 15.05 10.88 -20.62
C LEU A 276 16.33 10.21 -20.11
N GLU A 277 16.34 8.89 -19.95
CA GLU A 277 17.53 8.13 -19.55
C GLU A 277 18.64 8.20 -20.61
N ASP A 278 18.29 7.99 -21.88
CA ASP A 278 19.24 8.08 -22.98
C ASP A 278 19.77 9.50 -23.13
N PHE A 279 18.91 10.52 -22.98
CA PHE A 279 19.33 11.92 -22.97
C PHE A 279 20.31 12.18 -21.83
N ASP A 280 19.97 11.76 -20.60
CA ASP A 280 20.81 11.98 -19.42
C ASP A 280 22.18 11.32 -19.57
N LYS A 281 22.22 10.08 -20.08
CA LYS A 281 23.47 9.34 -20.34
C LYS A 281 24.35 10.02 -21.37
N ARG A 282 23.77 10.64 -22.42
CA ARG A 282 24.52 11.42 -23.42
C ARG A 282 25.16 12.70 -22.85
N HIS A 283 24.65 13.21 -21.74
CA HIS A 283 25.20 14.40 -21.06
C HIS A 283 26.19 14.05 -19.94
N GLY A 284 26.62 12.80 -19.87
CA GLY A 284 27.71 12.35 -19.01
C GLY A 284 27.28 11.91 -17.62
N TRP A 285 28.22 11.24 -16.96
CA TRP A 285 28.08 10.76 -15.60
C TRP A 285 28.43 11.84 -14.58
N ARG A 286 27.55 12.05 -13.60
CA ARG A 286 27.68 13.10 -12.58
C ARG A 286 28.46 12.69 -11.34
N GLY A 287 28.82 11.41 -11.21
CA GLY A 287 29.45 10.89 -10.00
C GLY A 287 28.47 10.25 -9.03
N VAL A 288 29.04 9.65 -8.00
CA VAL A 288 28.27 9.08 -6.88
C VAL A 288 28.03 10.18 -5.85
N ASN A 289 26.76 10.41 -5.50
CA ASN A 289 26.37 11.49 -4.59
C ASN A 289 26.35 11.08 -3.11
N SER A 290 26.51 9.80 -2.79
CA SER A 290 26.48 9.29 -1.41
C SER A 290 27.54 8.21 -1.18
N ASN A 291 28.22 8.31 -0.03
CA ASN A 291 29.17 7.32 0.43
C ASN A 291 28.97 7.08 1.93
N ILE A 292 28.67 5.84 2.31
CA ILE A 292 28.27 5.48 3.68
C ILE A 292 29.40 5.67 4.69
N LEU A 293 30.66 5.50 4.26
CA LEU A 293 31.82 5.60 5.12
C LEU A 293 32.12 7.07 5.43
N LYS A 294 32.05 7.93 4.40
CA LYS A 294 32.22 9.39 4.56
C LYS A 294 31.10 10.01 5.41
N GLN A 295 29.88 9.50 5.27
CA GLN A 295 28.70 10.00 5.99
C GLN A 295 28.47 9.30 7.34
N LYS A 296 29.33 8.35 7.73
CA LYS A 296 29.21 7.56 8.98
C LYS A 296 27.85 6.86 9.14
N LEU A 297 27.26 6.40 8.04
CA LEU A 297 25.96 5.71 8.04
C LEU A 297 26.06 4.22 8.40
N GLY A 298 27.28 3.67 8.51
CA GLY A 298 27.54 2.28 8.87
C GLY A 298 28.82 1.74 8.27
N THR A 299 29.04 0.43 8.40
CA THR A 299 30.12 -0.31 7.73
C THR A 299 29.61 -1.00 6.47
N LEU A 300 30.52 -1.50 5.63
CA LEU A 300 30.18 -2.21 4.40
C LEU A 300 29.33 -3.47 4.67
N GLU A 301 29.58 -4.13 5.80
CA GLU A 301 28.92 -5.35 6.23
C GLU A 301 27.52 -5.08 6.80
N ASN A 302 27.40 -4.04 7.63
CA ASN A 302 26.20 -3.80 8.43
C ASN A 302 25.18 -2.87 7.76
N TYR A 303 25.61 -2.07 6.78
CA TYR A 303 24.70 -1.17 6.09
C TYR A 303 23.59 -1.94 5.36
N GLN A 304 22.36 -1.41 5.45
CA GLN A 304 21.17 -1.91 4.76
C GLN A 304 20.44 -0.72 4.11
N HIS A 305 20.09 -0.85 2.84
CA HIS A 305 19.30 0.14 2.12
C HIS A 305 17.82 -0.26 2.07
N GLU A 306 16.92 0.73 2.03
CA GLU A 306 15.48 0.48 1.99
C GLU A 306 15.03 -0.35 0.78
N ASP A 307 15.59 -0.08 -0.40
CA ASP A 307 15.34 -0.86 -1.61
C ASP A 307 15.56 -2.37 -1.44
N TRP A 308 16.45 -2.79 -0.53
CA TRP A 308 16.82 -4.21 -0.35
C TRP A 308 15.78 -5.01 0.44
N LYS A 309 14.76 -4.34 0.99
CA LYS A 309 13.59 -4.99 1.58
C LYS A 309 12.76 -5.72 0.52
N LYS A 310 12.81 -5.27 -0.74
CA LYS A 310 12.12 -5.89 -1.88
C LYS A 310 13.08 -6.83 -2.62
N PRO A 311 12.60 -7.98 -3.12
CA PRO A 311 13.44 -8.86 -3.94
C PRO A 311 13.89 -8.13 -5.22
N PRO A 312 15.10 -8.40 -5.72
CA PRO A 312 15.55 -7.86 -7.00
C PRO A 312 14.72 -8.50 -8.13
N ILE A 313 14.20 -7.66 -9.02
CA ILE A 313 13.40 -8.06 -10.17
C ILE A 313 14.08 -7.53 -11.43
N PRO A 314 14.30 -8.36 -12.48
CA PRO A 314 14.84 -7.88 -13.75
C PRO A 314 14.05 -6.69 -14.31
N GLY A 315 14.76 -5.70 -14.83
CA GLY A 315 14.19 -4.44 -15.33
C GLY A 315 14.11 -3.33 -14.28
N ASN A 316 13.99 -3.67 -12.99
CA ASN A 316 13.93 -2.68 -11.92
C ASN A 316 15.29 -2.04 -11.65
N LYS A 317 15.26 -0.83 -11.10
CA LYS A 317 16.44 -0.10 -10.64
C LYS A 317 16.50 -0.16 -9.11
N MET A 318 17.71 -0.31 -8.57
CA MET A 318 17.96 -0.48 -7.15
C MET A 318 19.28 0.18 -6.76
N MET A 319 19.33 0.80 -5.59
CA MET A 319 20.57 1.29 -5.01
C MET A 319 21.49 0.13 -4.63
N GLY A 320 22.74 0.18 -5.04
CA GLY A 320 23.78 -0.81 -4.74
C GLY A 320 24.93 -0.17 -3.97
N LEU A 321 25.47 -0.92 -3.01
CA LEU A 321 26.63 -0.50 -2.23
C LEU A 321 27.91 -1.06 -2.83
N VAL A 322 28.85 -0.19 -3.20
CA VAL A 322 30.16 -0.60 -3.69
C VAL A 322 30.98 -1.17 -2.53
N MET A 323 31.27 -2.47 -2.57
CA MET A 323 32.02 -3.17 -1.54
C MET A 323 33.53 -3.12 -1.80
N SER A 324 33.92 -3.39 -3.04
CA SER A 324 35.33 -3.35 -3.45
C SER A 324 35.44 -2.95 -4.91
N VAL A 325 36.56 -2.33 -5.25
CA VAL A 325 36.83 -1.83 -6.60
C VAL A 325 38.21 -2.30 -7.04
N LYS A 326 38.27 -2.97 -8.18
CA LYS A 326 39.46 -3.40 -8.90
C LYS A 326 39.54 -2.62 -10.23
N PRO A 327 40.70 -2.59 -10.92
CA PRO A 327 40.84 -1.83 -12.17
C PRO A 327 39.80 -2.16 -13.25
N LYS A 328 39.43 -3.43 -13.39
CA LYS A 328 38.48 -3.93 -14.41
C LYS A 328 37.10 -4.31 -13.88
N SER A 329 36.91 -4.35 -12.56
CA SER A 329 35.63 -4.74 -11.99
C SER A 329 35.37 -4.14 -10.62
N ALA A 330 34.09 -3.97 -10.27
CA ALA A 330 33.65 -3.59 -8.93
C ALA A 330 32.61 -4.59 -8.42
N LEU A 331 32.67 -4.89 -7.11
CA LEU A 331 31.72 -5.75 -6.43
C LEU A 331 30.67 -4.89 -5.72
N ILE A 332 29.40 -5.13 -6.03
CA ILE A 332 28.27 -4.34 -5.54
C ILE A 332 27.36 -5.22 -4.69
N LYS A 333 27.00 -4.77 -3.50
CA LYS A 333 26.06 -5.45 -2.60
C LYS A 333 24.65 -4.91 -2.75
N PHE A 334 23.69 -5.83 -2.77
CA PHE A 334 22.25 -5.59 -2.78
C PHE A 334 21.59 -6.47 -1.72
N GLY A 335 21.74 -6.08 -0.44
CA GLY A 335 21.28 -6.88 0.70
C GLY A 335 22.02 -8.22 0.77
N LYS A 336 21.29 -9.32 0.54
CA LYS A 336 21.85 -10.68 0.49
C LYS A 336 22.44 -11.08 -0.86
N TYR A 337 22.25 -10.25 -1.88
CA TYR A 337 22.72 -10.50 -3.24
C TYR A 337 23.96 -9.68 -3.56
N VAL A 338 24.74 -10.17 -4.53
CA VAL A 338 25.95 -9.49 -4.98
C VAL A 338 25.94 -9.39 -6.51
N GLY A 339 26.25 -8.21 -7.03
CA GLY A 339 26.44 -7.96 -8.45
C GLY A 339 27.88 -7.57 -8.77
N GLN A 340 28.28 -7.80 -10.01
CA GLN A 340 29.58 -7.37 -10.52
C GLN A 340 29.39 -6.37 -11.64
N ILE A 341 30.13 -5.27 -11.58
CA ILE A 341 30.21 -4.24 -12.61
C ILE A 341 31.55 -4.36 -13.32
N THR A 342 31.52 -4.27 -14.64
CA THR A 342 32.70 -4.35 -15.52
C THR A 342 32.89 -3.06 -16.32
N GLU A 343 33.95 -2.99 -17.11
CA GLU A 343 34.22 -1.86 -18.01
C GLU A 343 33.08 -1.57 -19.00
N GLN A 344 32.40 -2.62 -19.48
CA GLN A 344 31.28 -2.48 -20.41
C GLN A 344 30.10 -1.74 -19.77
N ASN A 345 29.81 -2.05 -18.50
CA ASN A 345 28.68 -1.46 -17.77
C ASN A 345 28.86 0.03 -17.47
N VAL A 346 30.10 0.49 -17.44
CA VAL A 346 30.44 1.89 -17.15
C VAL A 346 30.91 2.66 -18.38
N ALA A 347 30.96 2.03 -19.55
CA ALA A 347 31.51 2.63 -20.75
C ALA A 347 30.81 3.94 -21.14
N TRP A 348 29.49 4.04 -20.91
CA TRP A 348 28.68 5.22 -21.21
C TRP A 348 29.08 6.45 -20.38
N THR A 349 29.75 6.27 -19.24
CA THR A 349 30.21 7.37 -18.38
C THR A 349 31.42 8.14 -18.96
N GLY A 350 32.00 7.67 -20.06
CA GLY A 350 33.27 8.14 -20.61
C GLY A 350 34.50 7.63 -19.84
N LYS A 351 34.32 7.10 -18.62
CA LYS A 351 35.39 6.52 -17.81
C LYS A 351 35.34 4.99 -17.94
N ARG A 352 36.14 4.41 -18.83
CA ARG A 352 36.15 2.95 -19.12
C ARG A 352 36.81 2.10 -18.01
N SER A 353 36.73 2.50 -16.75
CA SER A 353 37.27 1.74 -15.62
C SER A 353 36.44 2.01 -14.37
N PRO A 354 35.89 0.97 -13.70
CA PRO A 354 35.17 1.11 -12.45
C PRO A 354 35.99 1.81 -11.35
N ALA A 355 37.31 1.61 -11.31
CA ALA A 355 38.22 2.26 -10.36
C ALA A 355 38.30 3.78 -10.49
N ARG A 356 37.90 4.35 -11.64
CA ARG A 356 37.85 5.80 -11.86
C ARG A 356 36.49 6.43 -11.52
N ILE A 357 35.51 5.60 -11.20
CA ILE A 357 34.11 5.99 -11.01
C ILE A 357 33.69 5.76 -9.56
N PHE A 358 34.12 4.64 -8.99
CA PHE A 358 33.68 4.20 -7.67
C PHE A 358 34.83 4.18 -6.67
N SER A 359 34.46 4.41 -5.41
CA SER A 359 35.23 4.14 -4.21
C SER A 359 34.46 3.15 -3.33
N PRO A 360 35.13 2.31 -2.52
CA PRO A 360 34.44 1.51 -1.51
C PRO A 360 33.54 2.39 -0.62
N GLY A 361 32.32 1.91 -0.35
CA GLY A 361 31.29 2.63 0.41
C GLY A 361 30.35 3.49 -0.41
N ASP A 362 30.58 3.64 -1.72
CA ASP A 362 29.73 4.41 -2.62
C ASP A 362 28.35 3.76 -2.81
N LEU A 363 27.29 4.58 -2.82
CA LEU A 363 25.92 4.17 -3.13
C LEU A 363 25.51 4.71 -4.50
N ALA A 364 25.37 3.80 -5.46
CA ALA A 364 24.99 4.13 -6.84
C ALA A 364 23.74 3.38 -7.29
N LEU A 365 23.06 3.90 -8.30
CA LEU A 365 21.86 3.29 -8.86
C LEU A 365 22.24 2.26 -9.92
N PHE A 366 21.63 1.09 -9.87
CA PHE A 366 21.88 0.02 -10.84
C PHE A 366 20.58 -0.55 -11.39
N LYS A 367 20.56 -0.88 -12.69
CA LYS A 367 19.48 -1.67 -13.30
C LYS A 367 19.79 -3.15 -13.12
N ILE A 368 18.81 -3.91 -12.63
CA ILE A 368 18.91 -5.37 -12.56
C ILE A 368 18.61 -5.93 -13.95
N LEU A 369 19.57 -6.64 -14.54
CA LEU A 369 19.40 -7.29 -15.85
C LEU A 369 18.95 -8.75 -15.70
N ASN A 370 19.50 -9.45 -14.71
CA ASN A 370 19.18 -10.86 -14.44
C ASN A 370 19.46 -11.20 -12.95
N VAL A 371 18.76 -12.20 -12.43
CA VAL A 371 18.84 -12.65 -11.03
C VAL A 371 19.11 -14.17 -11.00
N ASP A 372 20.24 -14.58 -10.43
CA ASP A 372 20.53 -15.97 -10.07
C ASP A 372 20.22 -16.18 -8.58
N LEU A 373 19.09 -16.83 -8.30
CA LEU A 373 18.61 -17.06 -6.94
C LEU A 373 19.44 -18.08 -6.16
N GLN A 374 20.03 -19.07 -6.83
CA GLN A 374 20.81 -20.12 -6.17
C GLN A 374 22.15 -19.57 -5.69
N LYS A 375 22.84 -18.83 -6.57
CA LYS A 375 24.14 -18.22 -6.25
C LYS A 375 24.04 -16.89 -5.54
N LYS A 376 22.82 -16.34 -5.42
CA LYS A 376 22.55 -14.98 -4.92
C LYS A 376 23.35 -13.92 -5.70
N GLN A 377 23.46 -14.11 -7.02
CA GLN A 377 24.21 -13.23 -7.91
C GLN A 377 23.29 -12.44 -8.83
N LEU A 378 23.64 -11.18 -9.08
CA LEU A 378 22.88 -10.28 -9.96
C LEU A 378 23.75 -9.86 -11.14
N LYS A 379 23.19 -9.93 -12.35
CA LYS A 379 23.74 -9.20 -13.50
C LYS A 379 23.14 -7.80 -13.46
N VAL A 380 23.98 -6.78 -13.39
CA VAL A 380 23.56 -5.39 -13.20
C VAL A 380 24.22 -4.45 -14.19
N ASP A 381 23.61 -3.29 -14.43
CA ASP A 381 24.17 -2.21 -15.24
C ASP A 381 24.14 -0.89 -14.49
N LEU A 382 25.14 -0.02 -14.72
CA LEU A 382 25.19 1.28 -14.04
C LEU A 382 24.12 2.20 -14.61
N GLU A 383 23.31 2.74 -13.72
CA GLU A 383 22.26 3.70 -14.05
C GLU A 383 22.47 5.03 -13.35
N GLN A 384 21.82 6.05 -13.92
CA GLN A 384 21.74 7.37 -13.35
C GLN A 384 20.31 7.84 -13.41
N ARG A 385 19.85 8.49 -12.34
CA ARG A 385 18.54 9.12 -12.36
C ARG A 385 18.62 10.40 -13.20
N PRO A 386 17.77 10.56 -14.24
CA PRO A 386 17.73 11.78 -15.01
C PRO A 386 17.40 13.00 -14.14
N LEU A 387 18.18 14.07 -14.28
CA LEU A 387 17.83 15.38 -13.71
C LEU A 387 16.81 16.11 -14.57
N VAL A 388 16.92 15.92 -15.89
CA VAL A 388 15.93 16.43 -16.83
C VAL A 388 14.58 15.75 -16.64
N GLN A 389 13.55 16.48 -16.99
CA GLN A 389 12.17 16.03 -16.95
C GLN A 389 11.58 16.15 -18.33
N GLY A 390 10.50 15.41 -18.56
CA GLY A 390 9.72 15.50 -19.79
C GLY A 390 8.25 15.35 -19.47
N ALA A 391 7.43 15.62 -20.48
CA ALA A 391 6.01 15.39 -20.46
C ALA A 391 5.58 14.84 -21.82
N LEU A 392 4.49 14.08 -21.82
CA LEU A 392 3.91 13.52 -23.03
C LEU A 392 2.40 13.44 -22.86
N VAL A 393 1.68 13.88 -23.89
CA VAL A 393 0.21 13.73 -24.00
C VAL A 393 -0.07 13.12 -25.37
N VAL A 394 -0.90 12.08 -25.40
CA VAL A 394 -1.42 11.49 -26.63
C VAL A 394 -2.90 11.82 -26.73
N LEU A 395 -3.29 12.39 -27.86
CA LEU A 395 -4.67 12.79 -28.15
C LEU A 395 -5.20 11.98 -29.34
N GLU A 396 -6.45 11.56 -29.25
CA GLU A 396 -7.22 11.13 -30.41
C GLU A 396 -7.59 12.39 -31.22
N SER A 397 -7.18 12.45 -32.49
CA SER A 397 -7.31 13.68 -33.28
C SER A 397 -8.75 14.02 -33.63
N SER A 398 -9.59 13.00 -33.79
CA SER A 398 -10.99 13.16 -34.18
C SER A 398 -11.89 13.68 -33.05
N THR A 399 -11.57 13.33 -31.80
CA THR A 399 -12.43 13.62 -30.63
C THR A 399 -11.78 14.55 -29.61
N GLY A 400 -10.46 14.72 -29.65
CA GLY A 400 -9.68 15.40 -28.62
C GLY A 400 -9.51 14.58 -27.34
N GLU A 401 -9.90 13.30 -27.33
CA GLU A 401 -9.77 12.43 -26.16
C GLU A 401 -8.30 12.21 -25.79
N ILE A 402 -8.00 12.29 -24.50
CA ILE A 402 -6.65 12.03 -23.98
C ILE A 402 -6.47 10.52 -23.81
N LYS A 403 -5.67 9.90 -24.68
CA LYS A 403 -5.40 8.46 -24.65
C LYS A 403 -4.23 8.09 -23.73
N ALA A 404 -3.28 9.00 -23.53
CA ALA A 404 -2.20 8.84 -22.56
C ALA A 404 -1.72 10.19 -22.05
N MET A 405 -1.28 10.24 -20.79
CA MET A 405 -0.72 11.44 -20.17
C MET A 405 0.39 11.11 -19.16
N ILE A 406 1.51 11.82 -19.28
CA ILE A 406 2.67 11.70 -18.40
C ILE A 406 3.23 13.08 -18.10
N GLY A 407 3.34 13.42 -16.82
CA GLY A 407 3.79 14.73 -16.35
C GLY A 407 5.24 14.79 -15.85
N GLY A 408 5.99 13.69 -15.91
CA GLY A 408 7.36 13.62 -15.40
C GLY A 408 7.95 12.22 -15.40
N TYR A 409 9.24 12.13 -15.09
CA TYR A 409 9.99 10.86 -15.06
C TYR A 409 9.49 9.90 -13.95
N ASP A 410 9.11 10.45 -12.80
CA ASP A 410 8.75 9.66 -11.62
C ASP A 410 7.78 10.47 -10.75
N PHE A 411 6.55 9.98 -10.64
CA PHE A 411 5.47 10.65 -9.92
C PHE A 411 5.71 10.73 -8.41
N GLU A 412 6.34 9.71 -7.82
CA GLU A 412 6.58 9.66 -6.37
C GLU A 412 7.59 10.72 -5.93
N VAL A 413 8.44 11.19 -6.84
CA VAL A 413 9.40 12.25 -6.56
C VAL A 413 8.92 13.62 -7.02
N SER A 414 8.14 13.69 -8.09
CA SER A 414 7.59 14.96 -8.57
C SER A 414 6.15 14.77 -9.04
N LYS A 415 5.21 15.11 -8.15
CA LYS A 415 3.76 15.12 -8.48
C LYS A 415 3.34 16.29 -9.37
N PHE A 416 4.25 17.23 -9.67
CA PHE A 416 4.00 18.36 -10.57
C PHE A 416 3.77 17.86 -11.99
N ASN A 417 2.58 18.10 -12.54
CA ASN A 417 2.17 17.58 -13.83
C ASN A 417 2.65 18.51 -14.96
N ARG A 418 3.80 18.21 -15.55
CA ARG A 418 4.36 19.04 -16.62
C ARG A 418 3.54 19.01 -17.91
N ALA A 419 2.66 18.02 -18.09
CA ALA A 419 1.79 17.95 -19.26
C ALA A 419 0.74 19.07 -19.28
N THR A 420 0.25 19.49 -18.11
CA THR A 420 -0.85 20.45 -17.99
C THR A 420 -0.44 21.75 -17.28
N GLN A 421 0.61 21.72 -16.46
CA GLN A 421 0.98 22.84 -15.59
C GLN A 421 2.28 23.55 -15.98
N ALA A 422 3.13 22.94 -16.83
CA ALA A 422 4.41 23.52 -17.19
C ALA A 422 4.32 24.41 -18.43
N TYR A 423 4.08 25.71 -18.21
CA TYR A 423 4.22 26.70 -19.27
C TYR A 423 5.69 26.83 -19.71
N ARG A 424 5.95 26.57 -20.99
CA ARG A 424 7.29 26.59 -21.60
C ARG A 424 7.24 27.30 -22.95
N GLN A 425 8.37 27.88 -23.35
CA GLN A 425 8.52 28.38 -24.72
C GLN A 425 8.40 27.21 -25.70
N THR A 426 7.53 27.34 -26.70
CA THR A 426 7.27 26.31 -27.72
C THR A 426 8.35 26.27 -28.80
N GLY A 427 9.12 27.34 -28.95
CA GLY A 427 10.18 27.45 -29.96
C GLY A 427 9.64 27.24 -31.38
N SER A 428 10.39 26.51 -32.21
CA SER A 428 9.99 26.27 -33.61
C SER A 428 8.69 25.45 -33.77
N ALA A 429 8.18 24.81 -32.72
CA ALA A 429 6.91 24.10 -32.78
C ALA A 429 5.70 25.03 -33.01
N PHE A 430 5.85 26.35 -32.80
CA PHE A 430 4.79 27.32 -33.09
C PHE A 430 4.68 27.69 -34.58
N LYS A 431 5.71 27.40 -35.38
CA LYS A 431 5.77 27.79 -36.79
C LYS A 431 4.58 27.32 -37.64
N PRO A 432 4.05 26.08 -37.49
CA PRO A 432 2.89 25.65 -38.27
C PRO A 432 1.67 26.57 -38.13
N PHE A 433 1.43 27.17 -36.96
CA PHE A 433 0.33 28.13 -36.78
C PHE A 433 0.55 29.42 -37.57
N VAL A 434 1.79 29.90 -37.62
CA VAL A 434 2.16 31.08 -38.42
C VAL A 434 2.00 30.80 -39.92
N TYR A 435 2.47 29.64 -40.39
CA TYR A 435 2.30 29.23 -41.79
C TYR A 435 0.83 29.00 -42.14
N THR A 436 0.03 28.42 -41.24
CA THR A 436 -1.41 28.22 -41.45
C THR A 436 -2.11 29.55 -41.66
N MET A 437 -1.79 30.58 -40.85
CA MET A 437 -2.33 31.92 -41.02
C MET A 437 -1.92 32.55 -42.37
N ALA A 438 -0.66 32.38 -42.78
CA ALA A 438 -0.18 32.90 -44.07
C ALA A 438 -0.92 32.24 -45.25
N LEU A 439 -1.11 30.92 -45.21
CA LEU A 439 -1.86 30.17 -46.21
C LEU A 439 -3.35 30.59 -46.24
N ASP A 440 -3.96 30.79 -45.06
CA ASP A 440 -5.36 31.27 -44.94
C ASP A 440 -5.54 32.68 -45.53
N GLN A 441 -4.49 33.50 -45.48
CA GLN A 441 -4.43 34.81 -46.14
C GLN A 441 -4.08 34.76 -47.64
N GLY A 442 -3.97 33.56 -48.23
CA GLY A 442 -3.75 33.36 -49.66
C GLY A 442 -2.28 33.36 -50.09
N MET A 443 -1.32 33.27 -49.16
CA MET A 443 0.07 33.02 -49.52
C MET A 443 0.25 31.56 -49.99
N SER A 444 1.18 31.30 -50.92
CA SER A 444 1.49 29.95 -51.36
C SER A 444 2.55 29.27 -50.47
N PRO A 445 2.55 27.92 -50.37
CA PRO A 445 3.56 27.15 -49.63
C PRO A 445 5.02 27.41 -50.03
#